data_AF-A0A060C656-F1
#
_entry.id   AF-A0A060C656-F1
#
_cell.length_a   1.000
_cell.length_b   1.000
_cell.length_c   1.000
_cell.angle_alpha   90.00
_cell.angle_beta   90.00
_cell.angle_gamma   90.00
#
_symmetry.space_group_name_H-M   'P 1'
#
loop_
_entity.id
_entity.type
_entity.pdbx_description
1 polymer ?
#
loop_
_entity_poly.entity_id
_entity_poly.type
_entity_poly.pdbx_seq_one_letter_code
_entity_poly.pdbx_strand_id
1 'polypeptide(L)'
;VEIFYDRTKDSLTEYALKGDRSMRESGFDPSGRFGPFNLDAPRYAPVCLNTLLYVFERNVAEMNRLIGDRGAAAYWEREAGLRVQLINRFLWDEKEGLFLDYHLEKFERTHYPFLTTFWPMWARIASKDQAARI
;
A
#
# COMPACT_ATOMS: atom_id res chain seq x y z
N VAL A 1 -1.77 18.97 -14.19
CA VAL A 1 -1.12 18.69 -15.50
C VAL A 1 0.33 19.15 -15.51
N GLU A 2 0.63 20.37 -15.03
CA GLU A 2 2.01 20.90 -14.98
C GLU A 2 2.99 20.02 -14.19
N ILE A 3 2.53 19.31 -13.15
CA ILE A 3 3.40 18.41 -12.38
C ILE A 3 3.90 17.20 -13.18
N PHE A 4 3.23 16.82 -14.26
CA PHE A 4 3.55 15.63 -15.05
C PHE A 4 4.15 15.98 -16.42
N TYR A 5 3.84 17.16 -16.96
CA TYR A 5 4.25 17.53 -18.31
C TYR A 5 4.60 19.01 -18.38
N ASP A 6 5.82 19.29 -18.84
CA ASP A 6 6.33 20.63 -19.11
C ASP A 6 5.97 21.02 -20.55
N ARG A 7 4.98 21.90 -20.68
CA ARG A 7 4.51 22.40 -21.98
C ARG A 7 5.55 23.25 -22.70
N THR A 8 6.46 23.90 -21.97
CA THR A 8 7.47 24.78 -22.57
C THR A 8 8.58 23.99 -23.24
N LYS A 9 8.88 22.80 -22.71
CA LYS A 9 9.89 21.88 -23.23
C LYS A 9 9.31 20.73 -24.05
N ASP A 10 7.98 20.66 -24.18
CA ASP A 10 7.26 19.54 -24.79
C ASP A 10 7.76 18.17 -24.27
N SER A 11 7.81 18.01 -22.95
CA SER A 11 8.37 16.80 -22.34
C SER A 11 7.75 16.44 -21.00
N LEU A 12 7.85 15.17 -20.61
CA LEU A 12 7.50 14.72 -19.28
C LEU A 12 8.43 15.34 -18.24
N THR A 13 7.87 15.71 -17.09
CA THR A 13 8.67 16.17 -15.96
C THR A 13 9.46 15.02 -15.35
N GLU A 14 10.50 15.34 -14.58
CA GLU A 14 11.22 14.33 -13.79
C GLU A 14 10.28 13.57 -12.84
N TYR A 15 9.29 14.28 -12.29
CA TYR A 15 8.28 13.68 -11.44
C TYR A 15 7.42 12.64 -12.18
N ALA A 16 6.99 12.93 -13.41
CA ALA A 16 6.29 11.95 -14.24
C ALA A 16 7.16 10.73 -14.55
N LEU A 17 8.47 10.92 -14.81
CA LEU A 17 9.37 9.78 -15.04
C LEU A 17 9.53 8.93 -13.77
N LYS A 18 9.57 9.54 -12.59
CA LYS A 18 9.54 8.81 -11.30
C LYS A 18 8.21 8.07 -11.12
N GLY A 19 7.11 8.75 -11.43
CA GLY A 19 5.76 8.20 -11.42
C GLY A 19 5.63 6.95 -12.29
N ASP A 20 6.10 7.01 -13.54
CA ASP A 20 6.10 5.87 -14.46
C ASP A 20 6.86 4.67 -13.88
N ARG A 21 8.05 4.87 -13.32
CA ARG A 21 8.82 3.79 -12.68
C ARG A 21 8.11 3.20 -11.47
N SER A 22 7.56 4.04 -10.58
CA SER A 22 6.84 3.59 -9.39
C SER A 22 5.53 2.88 -9.74
N MET A 23 4.84 3.32 -10.79
CA MET A 23 3.67 2.64 -11.34
C MET A 23 4.05 1.23 -11.82
N ARG A 24 5.14 1.09 -12.60
CA ARG A 24 5.64 -0.22 -13.08
C ARG A 24 6.06 -1.13 -11.93
N GLU A 25 6.72 -0.57 -10.91
CA GLU A 25 7.08 -1.31 -9.69
C GLU A 25 5.85 -1.88 -8.97
N SER A 26 4.72 -1.16 -9.00
CA SER A 26 3.48 -1.65 -8.40
C SER A 26 2.87 -2.88 -9.10
N GLY A 27 3.24 -3.13 -10.36
CA GLY A 27 2.67 -4.17 -11.22
C GLY A 27 1.25 -3.88 -11.74
N PHE A 28 0.76 -2.65 -11.54
CA PHE A 28 -0.57 -2.20 -11.99
C PHE A 28 -0.45 -1.06 -13.01
N ASP A 29 0.44 -1.20 -13.99
CA ASP A 29 0.71 -0.21 -15.04
C ASP A 29 -0.08 -0.48 -16.35
N PRO A 30 -0.75 0.54 -16.92
CA PRO A 30 -1.28 1.74 -16.30
C PRO A 30 -2.67 1.51 -15.67
N SER A 31 -3.05 2.38 -14.72
CA SER A 31 -4.43 2.48 -14.24
C SER A 31 -4.71 3.91 -13.72
N GLY A 32 -5.91 4.15 -13.17
CA GLY A 32 -6.27 5.42 -12.51
C GLY A 32 -6.14 5.42 -10.99
N ARG A 33 -5.64 4.33 -10.40
CA ARG A 33 -5.59 4.08 -8.95
C ARG A 33 -4.82 5.15 -8.17
N PHE A 34 -3.70 5.60 -8.71
CA PHE A 34 -2.83 6.62 -8.14
C PHE A 34 -2.87 7.91 -8.96
N GLY A 35 -4.08 8.35 -9.31
CA GLY A 35 -4.29 9.51 -10.17
C GLY A 35 -4.07 9.22 -11.67
N PRO A 36 -3.98 10.27 -12.51
CA PRO A 36 -3.89 10.12 -13.96
C PRO A 36 -2.72 9.22 -14.39
N PHE A 37 -3.06 8.13 -15.08
CA PHE A 37 -2.10 7.11 -15.56
C PHE A 37 -1.21 6.55 -14.44
N ASN A 38 -1.65 6.56 -13.18
CA ASN A 38 -0.87 6.15 -12.01
C ASN A 38 0.44 6.94 -11.79
N LEU A 39 0.64 8.07 -12.45
CA LEU A 39 1.89 8.82 -12.36
C LEU A 39 2.12 9.47 -10.98
N ASP A 40 1.09 9.51 -10.13
CA ASP A 40 1.20 10.04 -8.77
C ASP A 40 1.50 8.94 -7.73
N ALA A 41 1.73 7.68 -8.17
CA ALA A 41 2.06 6.53 -7.31
C ALA A 41 3.07 6.80 -6.17
N PRO A 42 4.15 7.60 -6.37
CA PRO A 42 5.10 7.90 -5.30
C PRO A 42 4.51 8.59 -4.05
N ARG A 43 3.29 9.14 -4.14
CA ARG A 43 2.60 9.84 -3.03
C ARG A 43 1.60 8.98 -2.29
N TYR A 44 1.49 7.69 -2.61
CA TYR A 44 0.50 6.81 -2.01
C TYR A 44 1.17 5.78 -1.10
N ALA A 45 0.51 5.48 0.01
CA ALA A 45 0.72 4.26 0.77
C ALA A 45 -0.38 3.27 0.34
N PRO A 46 -0.06 2.30 -0.55
CA PRO A 46 -1.09 1.44 -1.07
C PRO A 46 -1.37 0.25 -0.15
N VAL A 47 -2.62 -0.22 -0.13
CA VAL A 47 -3.03 -1.41 0.64
C VAL A 47 -2.26 -2.65 0.22
N CYS A 48 -1.95 -2.79 -1.08
CA CYS A 48 -1.25 -3.95 -1.61
C CYS A 48 0.14 -4.10 -1.00
N LEU A 49 1.00 -3.08 -1.13
CA LEU A 49 2.36 -3.10 -0.63
C LEU A 49 2.39 -3.27 0.89
N ASN A 50 1.56 -2.53 1.63
CA ASN A 50 1.53 -2.65 3.10
C ASN A 50 1.10 -4.04 3.55
N THR A 51 0.18 -4.69 2.84
CA THR A 51 -0.18 -6.07 3.15
C THR A 51 0.97 -7.05 2.89
N LEU A 52 1.69 -6.89 1.77
CA LEU A 52 2.85 -7.74 1.47
C LEU A 52 3.98 -7.54 2.48
N LEU A 53 4.23 -6.30 2.91
CA LEU A 53 5.22 -6.02 3.94
C LEU A 53 4.86 -6.69 5.28
N TYR A 54 3.58 -6.72 5.66
CA TYR A 54 3.14 -7.49 6.83
C TYR A 54 3.48 -8.99 6.70
N VAL A 55 3.19 -9.58 5.55
CA VAL A 55 3.51 -10.99 5.30
C VAL A 55 5.02 -11.22 5.35
N PHE A 56 5.81 -10.29 4.83
CA PHE A 56 7.27 -10.35 4.90
C PHE A 56 7.77 -10.30 6.33
N GLU A 57 7.28 -9.37 7.14
CA GLU A 57 7.63 -9.25 8.57
C GLU A 57 7.31 -10.54 9.34
N ARG A 58 6.15 -11.16 9.07
CA ARG A 58 5.77 -12.46 9.65
C ARG A 58 6.71 -13.58 9.24
N ASN A 59 7.11 -13.62 7.97
CA ASN A 59 8.05 -14.63 7.47
C ASN A 59 9.45 -14.45 8.08
N VAL A 60 9.94 -13.22 8.18
CA VAL A 60 11.24 -12.94 8.80
C VAL A 60 11.20 -13.28 10.30
N ALA A 61 10.10 -12.99 11.00
CA ALA A 61 9.94 -13.41 12.39
C ALA A 61 10.04 -14.95 12.53
N GLU A 62 9.36 -15.70 11.66
CA GLU A 62 9.40 -17.16 11.65
C GLU A 62 10.80 -17.70 11.38
N MET A 63 11.49 -17.17 10.36
CA MET A 63 12.86 -17.56 10.05
C MET A 63 13.80 -17.35 11.24
N ASN A 64 13.65 -16.24 11.97
CA ASN A 64 14.43 -15.97 13.18
C ASN A 64 14.12 -16.97 14.31
N ARG A 65 12.86 -17.37 14.49
CA ARG A 65 12.52 -18.44 15.45
C ARG A 65 13.19 -19.76 15.09
N LEU A 66 13.22 -20.12 13.80
CA LEU A 66 13.80 -21.38 13.32
C LEU A 66 15.31 -21.45 13.55
N ILE A 67 16.04 -20.33 13.41
CA ILE A 67 17.49 -20.28 13.67
C ILE A 67 17.84 -20.00 15.14
N GLY A 68 16.83 -19.86 16.02
CA GLY A 68 17.01 -19.66 17.46
C GLY A 68 17.18 -18.20 17.91
N ASP A 69 17.11 -17.22 17.01
CA ASP A 69 17.14 -15.80 17.36
C ASP A 69 15.76 -15.31 17.80
N ARG A 70 15.44 -15.57 19.08
CA ARG A 70 14.16 -15.16 19.67
C ARG A 70 14.02 -13.64 19.81
N GLY A 71 15.14 -12.91 19.91
CA GLY A 71 15.13 -11.45 20.04
C GLY A 71 14.69 -10.79 18.74
N ALA A 72 15.30 -11.18 17.62
CA ALA A 72 14.92 -10.71 16.29
C ALA A 72 13.49 -11.15 15.94
N ALA A 73 13.10 -12.38 16.27
CA ALA A 73 11.73 -12.85 16.06
C ALA A 73 10.69 -11.95 16.76
N ALA A 74 10.89 -11.66 18.05
CA ALA A 74 10.00 -10.80 18.83
C ALA A 74 9.96 -9.35 18.29
N TYR A 75 11.09 -8.84 17.80
CA TYR A 75 11.13 -7.55 17.12
C TYR A 75 10.19 -7.53 15.90
N TRP A 76 10.35 -8.49 14.98
CA TRP A 76 9.56 -8.53 13.74
C TRP A 76 8.08 -8.83 13.97
N GLU A 77 7.74 -9.60 15.01
CA GLU A 77 6.34 -9.79 15.43
C GLU A 77 5.69 -8.47 15.88
N ARG A 78 6.44 -7.65 16.63
CA ARG A 78 5.96 -6.34 17.07
C ARG A 78 5.75 -5.40 15.88
N GLU A 79 6.70 -5.35 14.95
CA GLU A 79 6.57 -4.52 13.74
C GLU A 79 5.39 -4.96 12.87
N ALA A 80 5.20 -6.28 12.68
CA ALA A 80 4.03 -6.82 11.98
C ALA A 80 2.72 -6.42 12.66
N GLY A 81 2.67 -6.49 14.00
CA GLY A 81 1.50 -6.06 14.79
C GLY A 81 1.21 -4.57 14.62
N LEU A 82 2.23 -3.72 14.68
CA LEU A 82 2.12 -2.28 14.43
C LEU A 82 1.60 -2.02 13.01
N ARG A 83 2.10 -2.74 12.00
CA ARG A 83 1.63 -2.58 10.62
C ARG A 83 0.16 -2.90 10.45
N VAL A 84 -0.36 -3.96 11.08
CA VAL A 84 -1.81 -4.27 11.05
C VAL A 84 -2.63 -3.13 11.66
N GLN A 85 -2.16 -2.54 12.77
CA GLN A 85 -2.84 -1.37 13.36
C GLN A 85 -2.84 -0.17 12.41
N LEU A 86 -1.72 0.10 11.73
CA LEU A 86 -1.60 1.20 10.77
C LEU A 86 -2.43 0.96 9.51
N ILE A 87 -2.48 -0.27 8.99
CA ILE A 87 -3.36 -0.65 7.86
C ILE A 87 -4.82 -0.37 8.24
N ASN A 88 -5.27 -0.81 9.41
CA ASN A 88 -6.64 -0.55 9.87
C ASN A 88 -6.90 0.94 10.11
N ARG A 89 -5.92 1.70 10.62
CA ARG A 89 -6.09 3.13 10.89
C ARG A 89 -6.17 3.97 9.63
N PHE A 90 -5.32 3.70 8.65
CA PHE A 90 -5.12 4.57 7.49
C PHE A 90 -5.77 4.05 6.21
N LEU A 91 -5.91 2.73 6.06
CA LEU A 91 -6.31 2.12 4.80
C LEU A 91 -7.74 1.58 4.86
N TRP A 92 -8.21 1.08 6.00
CA TRP A 92 -9.62 0.66 6.13
C TRP A 92 -10.55 1.87 6.17
N ASP A 93 -11.54 1.91 5.28
CA ASP A 93 -12.63 2.88 5.29
C ASP A 93 -13.92 2.25 5.81
N GLU A 94 -14.34 2.67 7.00
CA GLU A 94 -15.53 2.15 7.68
C GLU A 94 -16.83 2.54 6.98
N LYS A 95 -16.86 3.57 6.12
CA LYS A 95 -18.09 3.94 5.41
C LYS A 95 -18.25 3.10 4.15
N GLU A 96 -17.19 3.03 3.35
CA GLU A 96 -17.18 2.31 2.07
C GLU A 96 -17.08 0.79 2.24
N GLY A 97 -16.57 0.29 3.37
CA GLY A 97 -16.38 -1.14 3.59
C GLY A 97 -15.22 -1.70 2.77
N LEU A 98 -14.20 -0.89 2.48
CA LEU A 98 -13.07 -1.23 1.64
C LEU A 98 -11.75 -0.85 2.32
N PHE A 99 -10.69 -1.59 2.01
CA PHE A 99 -9.34 -1.07 2.20
C PHE A 99 -8.94 -0.25 0.97
N LEU A 100 -8.71 1.04 1.19
CA LEU A 100 -8.32 2.04 0.21
C LEU A 100 -6.84 2.41 0.37
N ASP A 101 -6.29 3.04 -0.65
CA ASP A 101 -4.94 3.61 -0.57
C ASP A 101 -4.98 4.98 0.10
N TYR A 102 -3.88 5.35 0.75
CA TYR A 102 -3.77 6.62 1.46
C TYR A 102 -2.83 7.58 0.75
N HIS A 103 -3.30 8.80 0.51
CA HIS A 103 -2.50 9.85 -0.11
C HIS A 103 -1.68 10.58 0.96
N LEU A 104 -0.36 10.51 0.86
CA LEU A 104 0.57 10.94 1.91
C LEU A 104 0.65 12.46 2.08
N GLU A 105 0.52 13.23 0.99
CA GLU A 105 0.54 14.70 1.09
C GLU A 105 -0.81 15.33 1.47
N LYS A 106 -1.92 14.71 1.07
CA LYS A 106 -3.28 15.19 1.40
C LYS A 106 -3.80 14.65 2.73
N PHE A 107 -3.13 13.65 3.29
CA PHE A 107 -3.51 12.97 4.52
C PHE A 107 -4.95 12.44 4.50
N GLU A 108 -5.34 11.83 3.39
CA GLU A 108 -6.68 11.27 3.21
C GLU A 108 -6.64 9.95 2.43
N ARG A 109 -7.69 9.14 2.60
CA ARG A 109 -7.91 7.95 1.77
C ARG A 109 -8.37 8.39 0.39
N THR A 110 -7.90 7.70 -0.64
CA THR A 110 -8.37 7.92 -2.00
C THR A 110 -9.46 6.93 -2.34
N HIS A 111 -10.64 7.45 -2.69
CA HIS A 111 -11.83 6.65 -3.00
C HIS A 111 -11.77 6.09 -4.43
N TYR A 112 -10.88 5.14 -4.65
CA TYR A 112 -10.77 4.37 -5.88
C TYR A 112 -10.86 2.88 -5.54
N PRO A 113 -12.04 2.24 -5.68
CA PRO A 113 -12.18 0.82 -5.43
C PRO A 113 -11.24 0.00 -6.32
N PHE A 114 -10.41 -0.84 -5.71
CA PHE A 114 -9.43 -1.66 -6.43
C PHE A 114 -9.32 -3.06 -5.82
N LEU A 115 -9.04 -4.06 -6.66
CA LEU A 115 -9.05 -5.48 -6.27
C LEU A 115 -8.09 -5.82 -5.13
N THR A 116 -7.06 -5.00 -4.88
CA THR A 116 -6.15 -5.25 -3.77
C THR A 116 -6.76 -5.01 -2.39
N THR A 117 -8.00 -4.50 -2.31
CA THR A 117 -8.80 -4.48 -1.06
C THR A 117 -8.94 -5.87 -0.42
N PHE A 118 -8.92 -6.94 -1.23
CA PHE A 118 -9.01 -8.32 -0.76
C PHE A 118 -7.69 -8.86 -0.18
N TRP A 119 -6.57 -8.16 -0.35
CA TRP A 119 -5.26 -8.66 0.11
C TRP A 119 -5.16 -8.78 1.64
N PRO A 120 -5.65 -7.81 2.44
CA PRO A 120 -5.79 -7.98 3.89
C PRO A 120 -6.54 -9.26 4.31
N MET A 121 -7.52 -9.73 3.52
CA MET A 121 -8.20 -11.01 3.78
C MET A 121 -7.29 -12.20 3.48
N TRP A 122 -6.60 -12.19 2.34
CA TRP A 122 -5.60 -13.21 2.00
C TRP A 122 -4.51 -13.32 3.08
N ALA A 123 -4.03 -12.19 3.60
CA ALA A 123 -3.04 -12.14 4.67
C ALA A 123 -3.61 -12.42 6.08
N ARG A 124 -4.93 -12.64 6.20
CA ARG A 124 -5.65 -12.89 7.46
C ARG A 124 -5.51 -11.77 8.50
N ILE A 125 -5.45 -10.52 8.04
CA ILE A 125 -5.39 -9.32 8.89
C ILE A 125 -6.66 -8.47 8.84
N ALA A 126 -7.57 -8.77 7.91
CA ALA A 126 -8.94 -8.26 7.98
C ALA A 126 -9.71 -8.98 9.10
N SER A 127 -10.45 -8.23 9.92
CA SER A 127 -11.39 -8.80 10.89
C SER A 127 -12.55 -9.50 10.17
N LYS A 128 -13.33 -10.32 10.89
CA LYS A 128 -14.52 -10.95 10.32
C LYS A 128 -15.54 -9.92 9.83
N ASP A 129 -15.71 -8.83 10.57
CA ASP A 129 -16.63 -7.75 10.21
C ASP A 129 -16.14 -7.02 8.97
N GLN A 130 -14.84 -6.72 8.87
CA GLN A 130 -14.25 -6.14 7.66
C GLN A 130 -14.42 -7.08 6.46
N ALA A 131 -14.09 -8.36 6.62
CA ALA A 131 -14.21 -9.36 5.56
C ALA A 131 -15.66 -9.59 5.10
N ALA A 132 -16.66 -9.38 5.96
CA ALA A 132 -18.08 -9.48 5.60
C ALA A 132 -18.61 -8.25 4.84
N ARG A 133 -17.84 -7.15 4.85
CA ARG A 133 -18.22 -5.88 4.23
C ARG A 133 -17.57 -5.62 2.87
N ILE A 134 -16.43 -6.24 2.62
CA ILE A 134 -15.71 -6.21 1.34
C ILE A 134 -16.40 -7.14 0.35
#